data_AF-A0A0D2JMW7-F1
#
_entry.id   AF-A0A0D2JMW7-F1
#
_cell.length_a   1.000
_cell.length_b   1.000
_cell.length_c   1.000
_cell.angle_alpha   90.00
_cell.angle_beta   90.00
_cell.angle_gamma   90.00
#
_symmetry.space_group_name_H-M   'P 1'
#
loop_
_entity.id
_entity.type
_entity.pdbx_description
1 polymer ?
#
loop_
_entity_poly.entity_id
_entity_poly.type
_entity_poly.pdbx_seq_one_letter_code
_entity_poly.pdbx_strand_id
1 'polypeptide(L)'
;MSKFPSFTKTWHHSPYAAIDPRQPSLSAQGKTVFITGGATGIGKATAIAFAQAKARAVVITGRTKSTLDSAKVEIEEAAQAESNRDFQCLVFQADVTSASAMEDAFGQTVQKLGGIDVLVSNAGYVDSHSVIAQSDLDDYWQCFETNAKGALVVIKAFLKTHSAAQPQSASAQNPPVPKPIIINISSGAAHLPPPVIPTFSAYAASKLAALHIFCYLQDEHPDDLIVFNLQPGEIPTAMARKGQRNMAKDDVRLPASWCVWAAAKAESDANFLKGRFVWGNWNVDELCERREEVEKGDLLKVELKGWGGDVAERFDPVHWDYPAEFQPYDIAIECDEGVFSYLVCPHSELCLDPNRREPHLDCLVVAVEGACSGNGKQHSDVKAGIGVYFRSASSGNKRASLPSQISTNQRAELVASIVALARIRRLMGPDGILCDDCGMNHVIIKTDSNYVVQGMTEWMGKWQKNGFRTDRGAPVTNSALFQLLGKMVTLVQDTLACTVYFWHVPRTFNKEADKLAKESLIAGAVEDPEMEL
;
A
#
# COMPACT_ATOMS: atom_id res chain seq x y z
N MET A 1 -8.73 2.17 -26.96
CA MET A 1 -7.88 2.33 -25.77
C MET A 1 -8.78 2.51 -24.55
N SER A 2 -8.44 1.88 -23.43
CA SER A 2 -9.20 2.01 -22.17
C SER A 2 -9.12 3.44 -21.63
N LYS A 3 -10.17 3.91 -20.96
CA LYS A 3 -10.16 5.17 -20.19
C LYS A 3 -9.49 5.02 -18.82
N PHE A 4 -9.24 3.78 -18.38
CA PHE A 4 -8.62 3.47 -17.11
C PHE A 4 -7.16 3.01 -17.32
N PRO A 5 -6.28 3.27 -16.34
CA PRO A 5 -4.94 2.69 -16.33
C PRO A 5 -5.00 1.17 -16.49
N SER A 6 -4.10 0.61 -17.30
CA SER A 6 -4.05 -0.83 -17.58
C SER A 6 -2.69 -1.40 -17.21
N PHE A 7 -2.69 -2.48 -16.43
CA PHE A 7 -1.47 -3.23 -16.13
C PHE A 7 -1.10 -4.22 -17.24
N THR A 8 -1.99 -4.45 -18.21
CA THR A 8 -1.72 -5.26 -19.40
C THR A 8 -1.86 -4.41 -20.66
N LYS A 9 -1.14 -4.77 -21.71
CA LYS A 9 -1.26 -4.12 -23.02
C LYS A 9 -2.64 -4.37 -23.62
N THR A 10 -3.14 -5.60 -23.48
CA THR A 10 -4.47 -5.97 -23.96
C THR A 10 -5.53 -5.70 -22.90
N TRP A 11 -6.62 -5.05 -23.30
CA TRP A 11 -7.81 -4.80 -22.49
C TRP A 11 -9.02 -5.52 -23.10
N HIS A 12 -9.59 -6.46 -22.36
CA HIS A 12 -10.71 -7.28 -22.81
C HIS A 12 -12.05 -6.70 -22.35
N HIS A 13 -13.05 -6.81 -23.23
CA HIS A 13 -14.45 -6.46 -22.95
C HIS A 13 -15.35 -7.71 -22.91
N SER A 14 -14.81 -8.88 -23.24
CA SER A 14 -15.51 -10.16 -23.31
C SER A 14 -14.54 -11.30 -23.01
N PRO A 15 -15.03 -12.51 -22.66
CA PRO A 15 -14.18 -13.68 -22.49
C PRO A 15 -13.31 -13.94 -23.72
N TYR A 16 -12.10 -14.41 -23.46
CA TYR A 16 -11.10 -14.79 -24.46
C TYR A 16 -10.56 -16.18 -24.14
N ALA A 17 -9.83 -16.77 -25.08
CA ALA A 17 -9.45 -18.18 -25.05
C ALA A 17 -8.87 -18.60 -23.69
N ALA A 18 -7.85 -17.90 -23.17
CA ALA A 18 -7.13 -18.28 -21.95
C ALA A 18 -7.98 -18.36 -20.66
N ILE A 19 -9.18 -17.76 -20.65
CA ILE A 19 -10.11 -17.82 -19.52
C ILE A 19 -11.43 -18.54 -19.85
N ASP A 20 -11.57 -19.15 -21.04
CA ASP A 20 -12.82 -19.86 -21.40
C ASP A 20 -13.09 -21.00 -20.41
N PRO A 21 -14.23 -21.00 -19.68
CA PRO A 21 -14.53 -22.01 -18.67
C PRO A 21 -14.59 -23.44 -19.21
N ARG A 22 -14.73 -23.63 -20.53
CA ARG A 22 -14.76 -24.95 -21.17
C ARG A 22 -13.37 -25.52 -21.45
N GLN A 23 -12.31 -24.73 -21.23
CA GLN A 23 -10.94 -25.23 -21.36
C GLN A 23 -10.69 -26.38 -20.37
N PRO A 24 -10.15 -27.53 -20.83
CA PRO A 24 -9.83 -28.64 -19.93
C PRO A 24 -8.86 -28.27 -18.81
N SER A 25 -7.94 -27.33 -19.08
CA SER A 25 -6.96 -26.81 -18.12
C SER A 25 -7.58 -25.94 -17.01
N LEU A 26 -8.85 -25.52 -17.17
CA LEU A 26 -9.59 -24.69 -16.22
C LEU A 26 -10.73 -25.46 -15.54
N SER A 27 -10.71 -26.80 -15.59
CA SER A 27 -11.77 -27.61 -14.99
C SER A 27 -11.90 -27.37 -13.48
N ALA A 28 -13.13 -27.18 -13.03
CA ALA A 28 -13.54 -27.12 -11.64
C ALA A 28 -14.06 -28.48 -11.13
N GLN A 29 -13.73 -29.59 -11.79
CA GLN A 29 -14.24 -30.91 -11.43
C GLN A 29 -14.00 -31.24 -9.95
N GLY A 30 -15.04 -31.75 -9.29
CA GLY A 30 -15.04 -32.07 -7.87
C GLY A 30 -15.31 -30.88 -6.94
N LYS A 31 -15.15 -29.63 -7.41
CA LYS A 31 -15.30 -28.43 -6.57
C LYS A 31 -16.75 -28.06 -6.30
N THR A 32 -17.00 -27.55 -5.11
CA THR A 32 -18.23 -26.92 -4.65
C THR A 32 -18.06 -25.42 -4.58
N VAL A 33 -18.90 -24.70 -5.32
CA VAL A 33 -18.79 -23.25 -5.47
C VAL A 33 -19.99 -22.58 -4.80
N PHE A 34 -19.76 -21.73 -3.81
CA PHE A 34 -20.78 -20.95 -3.13
C PHE A 34 -20.75 -19.50 -3.61
N ILE A 35 -21.87 -18.98 -4.11
CA ILE A 35 -21.95 -17.65 -4.75
C ILE A 35 -23.07 -16.83 -4.11
N THR A 36 -22.71 -15.71 -3.49
CA THR A 36 -23.70 -14.77 -2.95
C THR A 36 -24.25 -13.86 -4.05
N GLY A 37 -25.56 -13.58 -4.04
CA GLY A 37 -26.20 -12.83 -5.13
C GLY A 37 -26.15 -13.56 -6.48
N GLY A 38 -26.17 -14.89 -6.47
CA GLY A 38 -26.00 -15.73 -7.66
C GLY A 38 -27.21 -15.83 -8.59
N ALA A 39 -28.33 -15.15 -8.29
CA ALA A 39 -29.55 -15.22 -9.09
C ALA A 39 -29.56 -14.33 -10.33
N THR A 40 -28.72 -13.29 -10.39
CA THR A 40 -28.73 -12.31 -11.49
C THR A 40 -27.33 -11.79 -11.81
N GLY A 41 -27.18 -11.10 -12.94
CA GLY A 41 -25.96 -10.36 -13.30
C GLY A 41 -24.69 -11.22 -13.24
N ILE A 42 -23.64 -10.65 -12.63
CA ILE A 42 -22.31 -11.27 -12.52
C ILE A 42 -22.39 -12.60 -11.75
N GLY A 43 -23.18 -12.66 -10.67
CA GLY A 43 -23.33 -13.87 -9.87
C GLY A 43 -23.91 -15.04 -10.66
N LYS A 44 -24.99 -14.81 -11.43
CA LYS A 44 -25.58 -15.86 -12.29
C LYS A 44 -24.63 -16.29 -13.40
N ALA A 45 -23.97 -15.34 -14.06
CA ALA A 45 -22.99 -15.66 -15.09
C ALA A 45 -21.82 -16.48 -14.53
N THR A 46 -21.38 -16.17 -13.30
CA THR A 46 -20.32 -16.92 -12.59
C THR A 46 -20.78 -18.34 -12.26
N ALA A 47 -22.02 -18.50 -11.78
CA ALA A 47 -22.62 -19.81 -11.54
C ALA A 47 -22.66 -20.68 -12.83
N ILE A 48 -23.10 -20.09 -13.94
CA ILE A 48 -23.11 -20.75 -15.26
C ILE A 48 -21.68 -21.11 -15.72
N ALA A 49 -20.71 -20.21 -15.54
CA ALA A 49 -19.32 -20.47 -15.92
C ALA A 49 -18.71 -21.64 -15.12
N PHE A 50 -18.98 -21.74 -13.81
CA PHE A 50 -18.53 -22.89 -13.02
C PHE A 50 -19.25 -24.19 -13.37
N ALA A 51 -20.54 -24.14 -13.73
CA ALA A 51 -21.26 -25.27 -14.29
C ALA A 51 -20.60 -25.74 -15.60
N GLN A 52 -20.23 -24.81 -16.48
CA GLN A 52 -19.50 -25.10 -17.73
C GLN A 52 -18.11 -25.69 -17.47
N ALA A 53 -17.44 -25.23 -16.42
CA ALA A 53 -16.15 -25.77 -15.97
C ALA A 53 -16.26 -27.13 -15.27
N LYS A 54 -17.44 -27.76 -15.27
CA LYS A 54 -17.72 -29.07 -14.67
C LYS A 54 -17.56 -29.11 -13.15
N ALA A 55 -17.86 -28.02 -12.44
CA ALA A 55 -17.97 -28.04 -10.99
C ALA A 55 -18.88 -29.18 -10.51
N ARG A 56 -18.61 -29.77 -9.35
CA ARG A 56 -19.51 -30.79 -8.76
C ARG A 56 -20.84 -30.17 -8.37
N ALA A 57 -20.78 -28.99 -7.78
CA ALA A 57 -21.97 -28.29 -7.31
C ALA A 57 -21.78 -26.78 -7.31
N VAL A 58 -22.86 -26.07 -7.58
CA VAL A 58 -22.96 -24.62 -7.39
C VAL A 58 -24.09 -24.32 -6.41
N VAL A 59 -23.82 -23.46 -5.45
CA VAL A 59 -24.79 -22.95 -4.49
C VAL A 59 -24.96 -21.47 -4.73
N ILE A 60 -26.20 -21.00 -4.92
CA ILE A 60 -26.50 -19.59 -5.07
C ILE A 60 -27.40 -19.07 -3.95
N THR A 61 -27.12 -17.86 -3.47
CA THR A 61 -28.01 -17.13 -2.56
C THR A 61 -28.57 -15.87 -3.19
N GLY A 62 -29.74 -15.45 -2.71
CA GLY A 62 -30.40 -14.24 -3.13
C GLY A 62 -31.70 -14.00 -2.36
N ARG A 63 -32.29 -12.81 -2.52
CA ARG A 63 -33.46 -12.41 -1.73
C ARG A 63 -34.79 -12.86 -2.36
N THR A 64 -34.82 -13.03 -3.68
CA THR A 64 -36.06 -13.25 -4.43
C THR A 64 -36.11 -14.68 -4.96
N LYS A 65 -37.00 -15.49 -4.38
CA LYS A 65 -37.16 -16.92 -4.69
C LYS A 65 -37.37 -17.21 -6.18
N SER A 66 -38.26 -16.47 -6.85
CA SER A 66 -38.53 -16.66 -8.28
C SER A 66 -37.31 -16.46 -9.16
N THR A 67 -36.47 -15.46 -8.85
CA THR A 67 -35.22 -15.23 -9.60
C THR A 67 -34.18 -16.32 -9.34
N LEU A 68 -34.12 -16.86 -8.12
CA LEU A 68 -33.27 -18.00 -7.78
C LEU A 68 -33.68 -19.25 -8.54
N ASP A 69 -34.99 -19.53 -8.59
CA ASP A 69 -35.52 -20.69 -9.29
C ASP A 69 -35.27 -20.62 -10.79
N SER A 70 -35.46 -19.45 -11.41
CA SER A 70 -35.12 -19.24 -12.81
C SER A 70 -33.62 -19.41 -13.08
N ALA A 71 -32.77 -18.83 -12.22
CA ALA A 71 -31.32 -18.96 -12.36
C ALA A 71 -30.86 -20.41 -12.23
N LYS A 72 -31.45 -21.17 -11.30
CA LYS A 72 -31.16 -22.58 -11.10
C LYS A 72 -31.35 -23.39 -12.39
N VAL A 73 -32.46 -23.19 -13.09
CA VAL A 73 -32.73 -23.88 -14.36
C VAL A 73 -31.63 -23.59 -15.39
N GLU A 74 -31.29 -22.32 -15.60
CA GLU A 74 -30.24 -21.91 -16.55
C GLU A 74 -28.85 -22.50 -16.19
N ILE A 75 -28.53 -22.59 -14.90
CA ILE A 75 -27.27 -23.16 -14.41
C ILE A 75 -27.23 -24.68 -14.64
N GLU A 76 -28.33 -25.39 -14.36
CA GLU A 76 -28.45 -26.83 -14.59
C GLU A 76 -28.42 -27.18 -16.09
N GLU A 77 -29.06 -26.36 -16.94
CA GLU A 77 -28.98 -26.49 -18.40
C GLU A 77 -27.54 -26.34 -18.91
N ALA A 78 -26.79 -25.37 -18.38
CA ALA A 78 -25.39 -25.18 -18.74
C ALA A 78 -24.50 -26.36 -18.33
N ALA A 79 -24.72 -26.94 -17.14
CA ALA A 79 -24.02 -28.16 -16.72
C ALA A 79 -24.34 -29.36 -17.62
N GLN A 80 -25.62 -29.50 -17.98
CA GLN A 80 -26.09 -30.58 -18.86
C GLN A 80 -25.48 -30.48 -20.27
N ALA A 81 -25.34 -29.26 -20.80
CA ALA A 81 -24.69 -29.02 -22.09
C ALA A 81 -23.23 -29.49 -22.12
N GLU A 82 -22.52 -29.41 -20.99
CA GLU A 82 -21.14 -29.90 -20.83
C GLU A 82 -21.06 -31.38 -20.37
N SER A 83 -22.16 -32.11 -20.44
CA SER A 83 -22.30 -33.51 -20.04
C SER A 83 -21.95 -33.79 -18.56
N ASN A 84 -22.16 -32.81 -17.67
CA ASN A 84 -21.91 -32.94 -16.24
C ASN A 84 -23.17 -33.47 -15.51
N ARG A 85 -23.45 -34.78 -15.65
CA ARG A 85 -24.73 -35.39 -15.22
C ARG A 85 -24.96 -35.41 -13.70
N ASP A 86 -23.89 -35.40 -12.91
CA ASP A 86 -23.96 -35.47 -11.44
C ASP A 86 -23.92 -34.06 -10.79
N PHE A 87 -24.04 -33.01 -11.61
CA PHE A 87 -24.06 -31.64 -11.15
C PHE A 87 -25.23 -31.35 -10.22
N GLN A 88 -24.97 -30.60 -9.15
CA GLN A 88 -26.02 -30.12 -8.24
C GLN A 88 -26.07 -28.60 -8.18
N CYS A 89 -27.25 -28.01 -8.39
CA CYS A 89 -27.51 -26.61 -8.09
C CYS A 89 -28.40 -26.47 -6.84
N LEU A 90 -27.84 -25.94 -5.76
CA LEU A 90 -28.59 -25.61 -4.54
C LEU A 90 -28.92 -24.11 -4.51
N VAL A 91 -30.11 -23.78 -4.00
CA VAL A 91 -30.55 -22.39 -3.85
C VAL A 91 -30.96 -22.12 -2.41
N PHE A 92 -30.53 -20.98 -1.88
CA PHE A 92 -30.96 -20.52 -0.57
C PHE A 92 -31.48 -19.08 -0.66
N GLN A 93 -32.72 -18.87 -0.20
CA GLN A 93 -33.26 -17.53 -0.07
C GLN A 93 -32.67 -16.89 1.19
N ALA A 94 -31.67 -16.03 1.02
CA ALA A 94 -30.95 -15.41 2.12
C ALA A 94 -30.50 -14.00 1.75
N ASP A 95 -30.61 -13.08 2.71
CA ASP A 95 -29.99 -11.76 2.65
C ASP A 95 -28.61 -11.82 3.32
N VAL A 96 -27.58 -11.31 2.66
CA VAL A 96 -26.20 -11.32 3.20
C VAL A 96 -26.05 -10.51 4.49
N THR A 97 -26.99 -9.61 4.78
CA THR A 97 -27.03 -8.86 6.03
C THR A 97 -27.58 -9.67 7.21
N SER A 98 -28.22 -10.81 6.96
CA SER A 98 -28.77 -11.71 7.98
C SER A 98 -27.76 -12.80 8.34
N ALA A 99 -27.14 -12.66 9.52
CA ALA A 99 -26.15 -13.61 10.02
C ALA A 99 -26.71 -15.03 10.14
N SER A 100 -27.91 -15.20 10.72
CA SER A 100 -28.53 -16.52 10.87
C SER A 100 -28.86 -17.17 9.54
N ALA A 101 -29.43 -16.42 8.59
CA ALA A 101 -29.78 -16.96 7.28
C ALA A 101 -28.53 -17.40 6.50
N MET A 102 -27.43 -16.66 6.62
CA MET A 102 -26.16 -17.03 6.01
C MET A 102 -25.54 -18.24 6.72
N GLU A 103 -25.52 -18.28 8.06
CA GLU A 103 -25.06 -19.45 8.82
C GLU A 103 -25.82 -20.72 8.45
N ASP A 104 -27.15 -20.64 8.32
CA ASP A 104 -27.99 -21.77 7.89
C ASP A 104 -27.67 -22.21 6.45
N ALA A 105 -27.49 -21.26 5.51
CA ALA A 105 -27.17 -21.58 4.12
C ALA A 105 -25.80 -22.25 3.98
N PHE A 106 -24.77 -21.74 4.67
CA PHE A 106 -23.44 -22.34 4.72
C PHE A 106 -23.46 -23.71 5.41
N GLY A 107 -24.14 -23.83 6.56
CA GLY A 107 -24.28 -25.09 7.30
C GLY A 107 -24.97 -26.18 6.48
N GLN A 108 -26.09 -25.86 5.83
CA GLN A 108 -26.78 -26.80 4.94
C GLN A 108 -25.95 -27.17 3.70
N THR A 109 -25.12 -26.25 3.21
CA THR A 109 -24.20 -26.54 2.11
C THR A 109 -23.18 -27.59 2.52
N VAL A 110 -22.50 -27.39 3.65
CA VAL A 110 -21.51 -28.36 4.15
C VAL A 110 -22.18 -29.68 4.54
N GLN A 111 -23.38 -29.66 5.10
CA GLN A 111 -24.12 -30.89 5.41
C GLN A 111 -24.44 -31.71 4.16
N LYS A 112 -24.85 -31.06 3.06
CA LYS A 112 -25.28 -31.75 1.82
C LYS A 112 -24.12 -32.12 0.90
N LEU A 113 -23.08 -31.30 0.87
CA LEU A 113 -21.99 -31.39 -0.11
C LEU A 113 -20.64 -31.72 0.55
N GLY A 114 -20.51 -31.65 1.87
CA GLY A 114 -19.30 -32.02 2.60
C GLY A 114 -18.24 -30.90 2.69
N GLY A 115 -18.41 -29.78 2.01
CA GLY A 115 -17.46 -28.66 2.05
C GLY A 115 -17.73 -27.59 1.01
N ILE A 116 -16.96 -26.50 1.06
CA ILE A 116 -16.97 -25.41 0.10
C ILE A 116 -15.52 -25.17 -0.33
N ASP A 117 -15.25 -25.36 -1.63
CA ASP A 117 -13.90 -25.21 -2.19
C ASP A 117 -13.68 -23.79 -2.74
N VAL A 118 -14.74 -23.15 -3.23
CA VAL A 118 -14.69 -21.80 -3.78
C VAL A 118 -15.84 -20.97 -3.22
N LEU A 119 -15.53 -19.83 -2.63
CA LEU A 119 -16.50 -18.81 -2.21
C LEU A 119 -16.37 -17.60 -3.13
N VAL A 120 -17.44 -17.27 -3.86
CA VAL A 120 -17.54 -16.01 -4.61
C VAL A 120 -18.45 -15.06 -3.84
N SER A 121 -17.85 -14.09 -3.15
CA SER A 121 -18.57 -13.02 -2.47
C SER A 121 -18.94 -11.94 -3.49
N ASN A 122 -20.16 -12.02 -4.01
CA ASN A 122 -20.62 -11.19 -5.14
C ASN A 122 -21.80 -10.25 -4.79
N ALA A 123 -22.57 -10.54 -3.75
CA ALA A 123 -23.68 -9.67 -3.37
C ALA A 123 -23.21 -8.22 -3.13
N GLY A 124 -24.00 -7.26 -3.61
CA GLY A 124 -23.68 -5.85 -3.46
C GLY A 124 -24.87 -4.95 -3.69
N TYR A 125 -24.70 -3.69 -3.30
CA TYR A 125 -25.67 -2.62 -3.41
C TYR A 125 -24.99 -1.33 -3.87
N VAL A 126 -25.73 -0.49 -4.59
CA VAL A 126 -25.32 0.86 -4.96
C VAL A 126 -26.45 1.81 -4.60
N ASP A 127 -26.08 2.94 -4.01
CA ASP A 127 -26.96 4.04 -3.67
C ASP A 127 -27.36 4.83 -4.92
N SER A 128 -28.32 5.73 -4.75
CA SER A 128 -28.73 6.67 -5.78
C SER A 128 -27.65 7.73 -5.98
N HIS A 129 -27.29 7.99 -7.24
CA HIS A 129 -26.23 8.94 -7.61
C HIS A 129 -26.53 10.35 -7.08
N SER A 130 -25.77 10.82 -6.09
CA SER A 130 -26.01 12.12 -5.43
C SER A 130 -24.75 12.68 -4.77
N VAL A 131 -24.63 14.01 -4.70
CA VAL A 131 -23.61 14.65 -3.86
C VAL A 131 -23.93 14.44 -2.38
N ILE A 132 -22.93 14.44 -1.51
CA ILE A 132 -23.10 14.13 -0.06
C ILE A 132 -24.21 14.99 0.59
N ALA A 133 -24.27 16.28 0.26
CA ALA A 133 -25.28 17.18 0.83
C ALA A 133 -26.73 16.85 0.42
N GLN A 134 -26.93 16.06 -0.63
CA GLN A 134 -28.22 15.68 -1.21
C GLN A 134 -28.48 14.17 -1.14
N SER A 135 -27.55 13.38 -0.62
CA SER A 135 -27.72 11.93 -0.52
C SER A 135 -28.73 11.59 0.57
N ASP A 136 -29.59 10.61 0.28
CA ASP A 136 -30.44 10.01 1.31
C ASP A 136 -29.58 9.19 2.27
N LEU A 137 -29.71 9.46 3.57
CA LEU A 137 -28.84 8.86 4.58
C LEU A 137 -29.06 7.34 4.71
N ASP A 138 -30.30 6.88 4.58
CA ASP A 138 -30.64 5.45 4.69
C ASP A 138 -30.14 4.67 3.45
N ASP A 139 -30.33 5.21 2.24
CA ASP A 139 -29.78 4.63 0.99
C ASP A 139 -28.24 4.61 1.02
N TYR A 140 -27.62 5.67 1.56
CA TYR A 140 -26.17 5.74 1.77
C TYR A 140 -25.70 4.64 2.72
N TRP A 141 -26.35 4.47 3.88
CA TRP A 141 -25.93 3.47 4.87
C TRP A 141 -26.25 2.04 4.41
N GLN A 142 -27.28 1.84 3.59
CA GLN A 142 -27.58 0.55 2.98
C GLN A 142 -26.42 0.02 2.11
N CYS A 143 -25.61 0.90 1.50
CA CYS A 143 -24.35 0.53 0.85
C CYS A 143 -23.38 -0.13 1.84
N PHE A 144 -23.19 0.44 3.04
CA PHE A 144 -22.33 -0.13 4.08
C PHE A 144 -22.89 -1.44 4.64
N GLU A 145 -24.20 -1.48 4.94
CA GLU A 145 -24.87 -2.67 5.46
C GLU A 145 -24.71 -3.85 4.48
N THR A 146 -24.92 -3.62 3.19
CA THR A 146 -24.83 -4.70 2.19
C THR A 146 -23.40 -5.04 1.80
N ASN A 147 -22.59 -4.03 1.43
CA ASN A 147 -21.27 -4.26 0.84
C ASN A 147 -20.21 -4.63 1.89
N ALA A 148 -20.21 -3.96 3.05
CA ALA A 148 -19.19 -4.18 4.07
C ALA A 148 -19.65 -5.18 5.13
N LYS A 149 -20.75 -4.89 5.85
CA LYS A 149 -21.27 -5.80 6.88
C LYS A 149 -21.74 -7.12 6.28
N GLY A 150 -22.44 -7.09 5.14
CA GLY A 150 -22.86 -8.30 4.43
C GLY A 150 -21.68 -9.18 4.02
N ALA A 151 -20.60 -8.60 3.50
CA ALA A 151 -19.37 -9.34 3.20
C ALA A 151 -18.75 -9.96 4.46
N LEU A 152 -18.68 -9.22 5.56
CA LEU A 152 -18.17 -9.74 6.84
C LEU A 152 -19.03 -10.90 7.38
N VAL A 153 -20.36 -10.81 7.28
CA VAL A 153 -21.29 -11.89 7.66
C VAL A 153 -21.00 -13.15 6.84
N VAL A 154 -20.82 -13.01 5.53
CA VAL A 154 -20.49 -14.12 4.62
C VAL A 154 -19.16 -14.77 4.99
N ILE A 155 -18.12 -13.97 5.24
CA ILE A 155 -16.80 -14.45 5.66
C ILE A 155 -16.90 -15.22 6.97
N LYS A 156 -17.60 -14.68 7.98
CA LYS A 156 -17.77 -15.35 9.28
C LYS A 156 -18.51 -16.68 9.15
N ALA A 157 -19.56 -16.74 8.35
CA ALA A 157 -20.31 -17.98 8.10
C ALA A 157 -19.43 -19.04 7.39
N PHE A 158 -18.63 -18.61 6.40
CA PHE A 158 -17.65 -19.47 5.74
C PHE A 158 -16.60 -20.01 6.73
N LEU A 159 -15.93 -19.14 7.49
CA LEU A 159 -14.86 -19.54 8.42
C LEU A 159 -15.36 -20.51 9.51
N LYS A 160 -16.58 -20.30 10.03
CA LYS A 160 -17.22 -21.21 10.99
C LYS A 160 -17.36 -22.63 10.42
N THR A 161 -17.79 -22.74 9.17
CA THR A 161 -18.02 -24.04 8.53
C THR A 161 -16.73 -24.68 8.01
N HIS A 162 -15.76 -23.87 7.57
CA HIS A 162 -14.43 -24.33 7.18
C HIS A 162 -13.69 -24.96 8.37
N SER A 163 -13.67 -24.27 9.52
CA SER A 163 -13.00 -24.75 10.74
C SER A 163 -13.61 -26.06 11.25
N ALA A 164 -14.92 -26.26 11.08
CA ALA A 164 -15.62 -27.48 11.48
C ALA A 164 -15.40 -28.66 10.51
N ALA A 165 -15.03 -28.39 9.25
CA ALA A 165 -14.81 -29.42 8.23
C ALA A 165 -13.36 -29.96 8.21
N GLN A 166 -12.41 -29.28 8.87
CA GLN A 166 -11.03 -29.75 8.99
C GLN A 166 -10.91 -30.92 9.99
N PRO A 167 -10.38 -32.10 9.60
CA PRO A 167 -10.13 -33.16 10.54
C PRO A 167 -9.09 -32.75 11.59
N GLN A 168 -9.38 -32.96 12.88
CA GLN A 168 -8.48 -32.65 14.02
C GLN A 168 -7.20 -33.51 14.10
N SER A 169 -6.76 -34.18 13.02
CA SER A 169 -5.49 -34.91 13.05
C SER A 169 -4.78 -34.88 11.70
N ALA A 170 -3.64 -34.18 11.65
CA ALA A 170 -2.62 -34.38 10.64
C ALA A 170 -1.97 -35.76 10.88
N SER A 171 -2.52 -36.82 10.29
CA SER A 171 -1.75 -38.03 10.03
C SER A 171 -0.94 -37.79 8.75
N ALA A 172 0.35 -38.12 8.78
CA ALA A 172 1.31 -37.90 7.68
C ALA A 172 1.03 -38.71 6.40
N GLN A 173 -0.16 -39.30 6.27
CA GLN A 173 -0.54 -40.27 5.23
C GLN A 173 -1.70 -39.80 4.35
N ASN A 174 -2.30 -38.64 4.64
CA ASN A 174 -3.32 -38.06 3.78
C ASN A 174 -2.70 -37.02 2.83
N PRO A 175 -3.09 -37.01 1.54
CA PRO A 175 -2.66 -35.97 0.61
C PRO A 175 -3.10 -34.58 1.09
N PRO A 176 -2.39 -33.50 0.70
CA PRO A 176 -2.77 -32.14 1.08
C PRO A 176 -4.21 -31.85 0.63
N VAL A 177 -5.05 -31.40 1.56
CA VAL A 177 -6.39 -30.89 1.21
C VAL A 177 -6.19 -29.57 0.46
N PRO A 178 -6.77 -29.38 -0.74
CA PRO A 178 -6.64 -28.13 -1.49
C PRO A 178 -7.14 -26.94 -0.67
N LYS A 179 -6.46 -25.80 -0.79
CA LYS A 179 -6.83 -24.59 -0.03
C LYS A 179 -8.14 -24.02 -0.59
N PRO A 180 -9.13 -23.68 0.25
CA PRO A 180 -10.29 -22.96 -0.23
C PRO A 180 -9.93 -21.61 -0.85
N ILE A 181 -10.67 -21.26 -1.89
CA ILE A 181 -10.43 -20.06 -2.70
C ILE A 181 -11.57 -19.09 -2.49
N ILE A 182 -11.24 -17.86 -2.13
CA ILE A 182 -12.21 -16.78 -1.89
C ILE A 182 -12.01 -15.72 -2.96
N ILE A 183 -13.08 -15.41 -3.69
CA ILE A 183 -13.09 -14.38 -4.72
C ILE A 183 -14.07 -13.30 -4.28
N ASN A 184 -13.54 -12.13 -3.95
CA ASN A 184 -14.32 -10.93 -3.67
C ASN A 184 -14.59 -10.17 -4.97
N ILE A 185 -15.86 -10.09 -5.38
CA ILE A 185 -16.27 -9.19 -6.46
C ILE A 185 -16.36 -7.78 -5.88
N SER A 186 -15.26 -7.07 -5.98
CA SER A 186 -15.09 -5.71 -5.49
C SER A 186 -15.60 -4.69 -6.52
N SER A 187 -14.97 -3.52 -6.61
CA SER A 187 -15.23 -2.51 -7.61
C SER A 187 -14.01 -1.62 -7.81
N GLY A 188 -13.81 -1.11 -9.01
CA GLY A 188 -12.85 -0.03 -9.28
C GLY A 188 -13.19 1.22 -8.46
N ALA A 189 -14.44 1.40 -8.04
CA ALA A 189 -14.77 2.49 -7.12
C ALA A 189 -14.05 2.41 -5.76
N ALA A 190 -13.52 1.24 -5.38
CA ALA A 190 -12.75 1.09 -4.15
C ALA A 190 -11.40 1.82 -4.18
N HIS A 191 -10.80 2.05 -5.36
CA HIS A 191 -9.45 2.65 -5.46
C HIS A 191 -9.32 3.79 -6.48
N LEU A 192 -10.40 4.12 -7.20
CA LEU A 192 -10.40 5.26 -8.11
C LEU A 192 -10.62 6.55 -7.30
N PRO A 193 -9.91 7.64 -7.63
CA PRO A 193 -10.03 8.88 -6.87
C PRO A 193 -11.36 9.60 -7.18
N PRO A 194 -11.89 10.42 -6.25
CA PRO A 194 -13.19 11.08 -6.38
C PRO A 194 -13.43 11.82 -7.71
N PRO A 195 -12.44 12.52 -8.33
CA PRO A 195 -12.65 13.17 -9.63
C PRO A 195 -12.99 12.22 -10.79
N VAL A 196 -12.64 10.93 -10.69
CA VAL A 196 -12.93 9.92 -11.72
C VAL A 196 -14.34 9.35 -11.57
N ILE A 197 -14.87 9.35 -10.35
CA ILE A 197 -16.18 8.78 -9.99
C ILE A 197 -16.96 9.72 -9.07
N PRO A 198 -17.28 10.95 -9.51
CA PRO A 198 -17.98 11.91 -8.69
C PRO A 198 -19.33 11.35 -8.23
N THR A 199 -19.77 11.74 -7.04
CA THR A 199 -21.05 11.36 -6.40
C THR A 199 -21.20 9.89 -5.96
N PHE A 200 -20.23 9.02 -6.22
CA PHE A 200 -20.25 7.62 -5.75
C PHE A 200 -19.75 7.45 -4.31
N SER A 201 -19.91 8.46 -3.45
CA SER A 201 -19.23 8.49 -2.15
C SER A 201 -19.58 7.30 -1.24
N ALA A 202 -20.86 6.93 -1.11
CA ALA A 202 -21.28 5.79 -0.30
C ALA A 202 -20.80 4.46 -0.89
N TYR A 203 -21.01 4.27 -2.19
CA TYR A 203 -20.58 3.07 -2.89
C TYR A 203 -19.06 2.86 -2.84
N ALA A 204 -18.28 3.90 -3.15
CA ALA A 204 -16.82 3.87 -3.13
C ALA A 204 -16.30 3.56 -1.72
N ALA A 205 -16.78 4.26 -0.70
CA ALA A 205 -16.37 4.07 0.68
C ALA A 205 -16.75 2.66 1.20
N SER A 206 -17.96 2.19 0.92
CA SER A 206 -18.41 0.85 1.33
C SER A 206 -17.66 -0.28 0.62
N LYS A 207 -17.32 -0.11 -0.67
CA LYS A 207 -16.50 -1.09 -1.42
C LYS A 207 -15.04 -1.09 -0.99
N LEU A 208 -14.47 0.08 -0.65
CA LEU A 208 -13.14 0.15 -0.04
C LEU A 208 -13.11 -0.54 1.33
N ALA A 209 -14.11 -0.29 2.19
CA ALA A 209 -14.24 -0.97 3.48
C ALA A 209 -14.34 -2.50 3.30
N ALA A 210 -15.19 -2.96 2.38
CA ALA A 210 -15.30 -4.38 2.04
C ALA A 210 -13.98 -4.97 1.54
N LEU A 211 -13.30 -4.29 0.61
CA LEU A 211 -12.00 -4.70 0.08
C LEU A 211 -10.97 -4.88 1.20
N HIS A 212 -10.85 -3.92 2.12
CA HIS A 212 -9.93 -4.03 3.24
C HIS A 212 -10.24 -5.23 4.14
N ILE A 213 -11.51 -5.55 4.40
CA ILE A 213 -11.89 -6.76 5.16
C ILE A 213 -11.31 -8.03 4.49
N PHE A 214 -11.36 -8.14 3.17
CA PHE A 214 -10.76 -9.28 2.45
C PHE A 214 -9.22 -9.26 2.45
N CYS A 215 -8.59 -8.08 2.48
CA CYS A 215 -7.14 -7.98 2.68
C CYS A 215 -6.73 -8.52 4.05
N TYR A 216 -7.45 -8.16 5.12
CA TYR A 216 -7.23 -8.71 6.47
C TYR A 216 -7.49 -10.22 6.50
N LEU A 217 -8.57 -10.70 5.88
CA LEU A 217 -8.84 -12.14 5.78
C LEU A 217 -7.67 -12.90 5.16
N GLN A 218 -7.03 -12.35 4.13
CA GLN A 218 -5.85 -12.98 3.55
C GLN A 218 -4.64 -12.97 4.49
N ASP A 219 -4.41 -11.87 5.20
CA ASP A 219 -3.27 -11.71 6.11
C ASP A 219 -3.41 -12.59 7.36
N GLU A 220 -4.63 -12.74 7.87
CA GLU A 220 -4.97 -13.63 8.99
C GLU A 220 -4.89 -15.12 8.62
N HIS A 221 -5.08 -15.45 7.34
CA HIS A 221 -5.12 -16.82 6.80
C HIS A 221 -4.13 -17.02 5.63
N PRO A 222 -2.82 -16.82 5.85
CA PRO A 222 -1.82 -16.80 4.79
C PRO A 222 -1.50 -18.22 4.27
N ASP A 223 -1.75 -19.27 5.04
CA ASP A 223 -1.36 -20.63 4.67
C ASP A 223 -2.53 -21.56 4.38
N ASP A 224 -3.73 -21.25 4.86
CA ASP A 224 -4.92 -22.09 4.76
C ASP A 224 -5.94 -21.58 3.73
N LEU A 225 -5.87 -20.31 3.31
CA LEU A 225 -6.78 -19.73 2.30
C LEU A 225 -6.04 -18.99 1.17
N ILE A 226 -6.75 -18.81 0.05
CA ILE A 226 -6.32 -17.95 -1.07
C ILE A 226 -7.46 -16.96 -1.39
N VAL A 227 -7.19 -15.67 -1.27
CA VAL A 227 -8.14 -14.59 -1.51
C VAL A 227 -7.74 -13.81 -2.75
N PHE A 228 -8.68 -13.59 -3.66
CA PHE A 228 -8.56 -12.71 -4.82
C PHE A 228 -9.57 -11.56 -4.74
N ASN A 229 -9.14 -10.34 -5.03
CA ASN A 229 -10.02 -9.19 -5.14
C ASN A 229 -10.18 -8.76 -6.60
N LEU A 230 -11.38 -8.87 -7.14
CA LEU A 230 -11.67 -8.63 -8.55
C LEU A 230 -12.51 -7.37 -8.73
N GLN A 231 -12.04 -6.44 -9.54
CA GLN A 231 -12.87 -5.45 -10.22
C GLN A 231 -13.47 -6.11 -11.47
N PRO A 232 -14.80 -6.32 -11.54
CA PRO A 232 -15.41 -7.12 -12.60
C PRO A 232 -15.50 -6.45 -13.99
N GLY A 233 -15.09 -5.18 -14.11
CA GLY A 233 -15.29 -4.37 -15.32
C GLY A 233 -16.59 -3.54 -15.27
N GLU A 234 -16.93 -2.89 -16.38
CA GLU A 234 -18.11 -2.05 -16.52
C GLU A 234 -19.31 -2.85 -17.08
N ILE A 235 -19.98 -3.58 -16.19
CA ILE A 235 -21.02 -4.55 -16.54
C ILE A 235 -22.44 -3.94 -16.46
N PRO A 236 -23.30 -4.12 -17.49
CA PRO A 236 -24.67 -3.60 -17.51
C PRO A 236 -25.60 -4.42 -16.59
N THR A 237 -25.53 -4.16 -15.28
CA THR A 237 -26.39 -4.79 -14.26
C THR A 237 -27.54 -3.87 -13.84
N ALA A 238 -28.51 -4.39 -13.09
CA ALA A 238 -29.54 -3.57 -12.46
C ALA A 238 -28.94 -2.50 -11.53
N MET A 239 -27.84 -2.83 -10.83
CA MET A 239 -27.07 -1.87 -10.03
C MET A 239 -26.49 -0.75 -10.91
N ALA A 240 -25.85 -1.09 -12.03
CA ALA A 240 -25.30 -0.09 -12.95
C ALA A 240 -26.38 0.88 -13.47
N ARG A 241 -27.60 0.39 -13.72
CA ARG A 241 -28.74 1.23 -14.10
C ARG A 241 -29.18 2.16 -12.97
N LYS A 242 -29.26 1.66 -11.72
CA LYS A 242 -29.59 2.49 -10.55
C LYS A 242 -28.55 3.60 -10.34
N GLY A 243 -27.26 3.28 -10.49
CA GLY A 243 -26.17 4.25 -10.46
C GLY A 243 -26.01 5.11 -11.73
N GLN A 244 -26.99 5.08 -12.66
CA GLN A 244 -27.03 5.87 -13.89
C GLN A 244 -25.80 5.72 -14.82
N ARG A 245 -25.09 4.58 -14.76
CA ARG A 245 -23.99 4.29 -15.69
C ARG A 245 -24.51 3.80 -17.04
N ASN A 246 -24.97 4.73 -17.88
CA ASN A 246 -25.45 4.45 -19.25
C ASN A 246 -24.32 4.09 -20.26
N MET A 247 -23.11 3.77 -19.79
CA MET A 247 -21.92 3.51 -20.62
C MET A 247 -21.26 2.15 -20.34
N ALA A 248 -21.93 1.22 -19.66
CA ALA A 248 -21.41 -0.14 -19.44
C ALA A 248 -21.23 -0.88 -20.78
N LYS A 249 -20.05 -1.46 -21.00
CA LYS A 249 -19.63 -2.05 -22.29
C LYS A 249 -19.13 -3.49 -22.18
N ASP A 250 -18.90 -3.96 -20.97
CA ASP A 250 -18.29 -5.27 -20.74
C ASP A 250 -19.34 -6.37 -20.67
N ASP A 251 -19.03 -7.51 -21.27
CA ASP A 251 -19.81 -8.72 -21.20
C ASP A 251 -19.77 -9.28 -19.76
N VAL A 252 -20.94 -9.57 -19.19
CA VAL A 252 -21.07 -10.17 -17.85
C VAL A 252 -20.30 -11.49 -17.70
N ARG A 253 -20.04 -12.18 -18.82
CA ARG A 253 -19.27 -13.43 -18.85
C ARG A 253 -17.77 -13.21 -18.62
N LEU A 254 -17.24 -12.00 -18.85
CA LEU A 254 -15.81 -11.70 -18.65
C LEU A 254 -15.37 -11.95 -17.20
N PRO A 255 -15.95 -11.29 -16.17
CA PRO A 255 -15.58 -11.55 -14.78
C PRO A 255 -15.96 -12.96 -14.32
N ALA A 256 -17.02 -13.56 -14.88
CA ALA A 256 -17.40 -14.94 -14.59
C ALA A 256 -16.33 -15.95 -15.04
N SER A 257 -15.82 -15.79 -16.26
CA SER A 257 -14.75 -16.60 -16.85
C SER A 257 -13.43 -16.39 -16.09
N TRP A 258 -13.16 -15.16 -15.68
CA TRP A 258 -12.00 -14.85 -14.83
C TRP A 258 -12.07 -15.58 -13.48
N CYS A 259 -13.24 -15.67 -12.84
CA CYS A 259 -13.40 -16.39 -11.57
C CYS A 259 -13.07 -17.89 -11.73
N VAL A 260 -13.46 -18.50 -12.85
CA VAL A 260 -13.12 -19.90 -13.16
C VAL A 260 -11.61 -20.05 -13.34
N TRP A 261 -10.98 -19.18 -14.13
CA TRP A 261 -9.53 -19.18 -14.31
C TRP A 261 -8.79 -19.05 -12.97
N ALA A 262 -9.16 -18.06 -12.15
CA ALA A 262 -8.54 -17.83 -10.85
C ALA A 262 -8.71 -19.05 -9.92
N ALA A 263 -9.89 -19.66 -9.90
CA ALA A 263 -10.16 -20.84 -9.08
C ALA A 263 -9.41 -22.10 -9.54
N ALA A 264 -9.27 -22.30 -10.86
CA ALA A 264 -8.53 -23.44 -11.41
C ALA A 264 -7.00 -23.26 -11.25
N LYS A 265 -6.52 -22.02 -11.29
CA LYS A 265 -5.10 -21.67 -11.27
C LYS A 265 -4.60 -21.13 -9.92
N ALA A 266 -5.43 -21.16 -8.87
CA ALA A 266 -5.11 -20.54 -7.58
C ALA A 266 -3.81 -21.05 -6.94
N GLU A 267 -3.48 -22.32 -7.10
CA GLU A 267 -2.26 -22.95 -6.58
C GLU A 267 -1.13 -23.01 -7.63
N SER A 268 -1.28 -22.34 -8.78
CA SER A 268 -0.29 -22.27 -9.84
C SER A 268 -0.21 -20.87 -10.45
N ASP A 269 -0.76 -20.69 -11.65
CA ASP A 269 -0.55 -19.48 -12.45
C ASP A 269 -1.17 -18.24 -11.80
N ALA A 270 -2.26 -18.37 -11.05
CA ALA A 270 -2.89 -17.23 -10.38
C ALA A 270 -2.33 -16.95 -8.96
N ASN A 271 -1.46 -17.82 -8.41
CA ASN A 271 -1.08 -17.75 -7.00
C ASN A 271 -0.40 -16.42 -6.61
N PHE A 272 0.39 -15.83 -7.50
CA PHE A 272 1.07 -14.55 -7.26
C PHE A 272 0.11 -13.36 -7.08
N LEU A 273 -1.16 -13.51 -7.51
CA LEU A 273 -2.23 -12.53 -7.34
C LEU A 273 -2.96 -12.66 -6.00
N LYS A 274 -2.55 -13.61 -5.16
CA LYS A 274 -3.10 -13.82 -3.82
C LYS A 274 -3.00 -12.53 -2.98
N GLY A 275 -4.12 -12.12 -2.39
CA GLY A 275 -4.26 -10.88 -1.61
C GLY A 275 -4.26 -9.60 -2.45
N ARG A 276 -4.20 -9.68 -3.79
CA ARG A 276 -4.09 -8.52 -4.68
C ARG A 276 -5.43 -8.14 -5.30
N PHE A 277 -5.49 -6.91 -5.78
CA PHE A 277 -6.62 -6.31 -6.47
C PHE A 277 -6.34 -6.24 -7.98
N VAL A 278 -7.19 -6.88 -8.77
CA VAL A 278 -7.01 -7.03 -10.22
C VAL A 278 -8.29 -6.70 -10.98
N TRP A 279 -8.14 -6.26 -12.23
CA TRP A 279 -9.27 -5.98 -13.11
C TRP A 279 -9.51 -7.18 -14.02
N GLY A 280 -10.76 -7.63 -14.14
CA GLY A 280 -11.14 -8.72 -15.04
C GLY A 280 -10.88 -8.42 -16.52
N ASN A 281 -10.72 -7.14 -16.87
CA ASN A 281 -10.36 -6.68 -18.21
C ASN A 281 -8.89 -6.95 -18.58
N TRP A 282 -8.01 -7.16 -17.59
CA TRP A 282 -6.60 -7.40 -17.87
C TRP A 282 -6.39 -8.81 -18.45
N ASN A 283 -5.41 -8.93 -19.35
CA ASN A 283 -5.06 -10.22 -19.96
C ASN A 283 -4.27 -11.08 -18.97
N VAL A 284 -4.77 -12.28 -18.64
CA VAL A 284 -4.16 -13.17 -17.64
C VAL A 284 -2.80 -13.71 -18.08
N ASP A 285 -2.57 -13.91 -19.38
CA ASP A 285 -1.28 -14.38 -19.89
C ASP A 285 -0.22 -13.28 -19.71
N GLU A 286 -0.57 -12.04 -20.07
CA GLU A 286 0.30 -10.87 -19.87
C GLU A 286 0.52 -10.56 -18.38
N LEU A 287 -0.48 -10.82 -17.51
CA LEU A 287 -0.30 -10.74 -16.06
C LEU A 287 0.72 -11.77 -15.57
N CYS A 288 0.61 -13.03 -16.04
CA CYS A 288 1.54 -14.09 -15.69
C CYS A 288 2.97 -13.80 -16.16
N GLU A 289 3.15 -13.19 -17.34
CA GLU A 289 4.46 -12.72 -17.84
C GLU A 289 5.10 -11.68 -16.91
N ARG A 290 4.28 -10.88 -16.21
CA ARG A 290 4.73 -9.84 -15.26
C ARG A 290 4.80 -10.32 -13.80
N ARG A 291 4.73 -11.64 -13.55
CA ARG A 291 4.74 -12.23 -12.20
C ARG A 291 5.87 -11.71 -11.33
N GLU A 292 7.11 -11.79 -11.81
CA GLU A 292 8.28 -11.40 -11.01
C GLU A 292 8.24 -9.93 -10.62
N GLU A 293 7.74 -9.06 -11.51
CA GLU A 293 7.58 -7.64 -11.25
C GLU A 293 6.56 -7.40 -10.12
N VAL A 294 5.42 -8.09 -10.20
CA VAL A 294 4.36 -7.99 -9.18
C VAL A 294 4.84 -8.49 -7.83
N GLU A 295 5.55 -9.61 -7.78
CA GLU A 295 6.07 -10.20 -6.54
C GLU A 295 7.21 -9.38 -5.94
N LYS A 296 8.22 -8.98 -6.74
CA LYS A 296 9.37 -8.19 -6.25
C LYS A 296 8.96 -6.78 -5.80
N GLY A 297 8.02 -6.16 -6.51
CA GLY A 297 7.53 -4.81 -6.20
C GLY A 297 6.39 -4.77 -5.19
N ASP A 298 5.87 -5.94 -4.79
CA ASP A 298 4.63 -6.10 -4.03
C ASP A 298 3.45 -5.29 -4.61
N LEU A 299 3.34 -5.30 -5.94
CA LEU A 299 2.39 -4.46 -6.67
C LEU A 299 0.94 -4.95 -6.51
N LEU A 300 0.00 -4.14 -6.96
CA LEU A 300 -1.44 -4.48 -7.06
C LEU A 300 -2.13 -4.73 -5.70
N LYS A 301 -1.53 -4.34 -4.57
CA LYS A 301 -2.23 -4.23 -3.29
C LYS A 301 -2.91 -2.87 -3.18
N VAL A 302 -4.10 -2.85 -2.58
CA VAL A 302 -4.77 -1.60 -2.18
C VAL A 302 -4.46 -1.37 -0.72
N GLU A 303 -3.78 -0.25 -0.44
CA GLU A 303 -3.29 0.12 0.88
C GLU A 303 -3.67 1.57 1.18
N LEU A 304 -4.05 1.84 2.42
CA LEU A 304 -4.23 3.20 2.94
C LEU A 304 -2.89 3.63 3.57
N LYS A 305 -1.95 4.07 2.74
CA LYS A 305 -0.64 4.57 3.18
C LYS A 305 -0.81 5.97 3.77
N GLY A 306 -1.29 6.03 5.00
CA GLY A 306 -1.36 7.25 5.79
C GLY A 306 -0.04 7.51 6.50
N TRP A 307 0.99 7.82 5.71
CA TRP A 307 2.30 8.46 5.96
C TRP A 307 3.15 8.11 4.73
N GLY A 308 3.53 9.12 3.93
CA GLY A 308 4.04 8.99 2.56
C GLY A 308 5.18 7.97 2.38
N GLY A 309 5.34 7.48 1.14
CA GLY A 309 6.50 6.68 0.76
C GLY A 309 7.80 7.42 1.06
N ASP A 310 8.80 6.66 1.50
CA ASP A 310 10.15 7.09 1.92
C ASP A 310 10.19 8.19 3.01
N VAL A 311 10.89 7.87 4.11
CA VAL A 311 10.96 8.72 5.32
C VAL A 311 11.61 10.09 5.07
N ALA A 312 12.37 10.23 3.98
CA ALA A 312 13.01 11.47 3.55
C ALA A 312 13.34 11.41 2.05
N GLU A 313 13.42 12.56 1.40
CA GLU A 313 13.80 12.69 -0.02
C GLU A 313 15.27 13.08 -0.19
N ARG A 314 15.85 12.72 -1.34
CA ARG A 314 17.20 13.18 -1.72
C ARG A 314 17.10 14.55 -2.37
N PHE A 315 17.84 15.53 -1.84
CA PHE A 315 18.01 16.79 -2.55
C PHE A 315 19.03 16.59 -3.68
N ASP A 316 18.59 16.84 -4.92
CA ASP A 316 19.42 16.85 -6.11
C ASP A 316 19.27 18.22 -6.82
N PRO A 317 20.34 19.05 -6.85
CA PRO A 317 20.31 20.34 -7.53
C PRO A 317 19.83 20.27 -8.98
N VAL A 318 20.11 19.16 -9.69
CA VAL A 318 19.69 18.99 -11.09
C VAL A 318 18.18 18.90 -11.21
N HIS A 319 17.51 18.26 -10.25
CA HIS A 319 16.05 18.16 -10.21
C HIS A 319 15.36 19.46 -9.78
N TRP A 320 16.13 20.43 -9.29
CA TRP A 320 15.68 21.75 -8.86
C TRP A 320 16.14 22.84 -9.85
N ASP A 321 16.44 22.46 -11.09
CA ASP A 321 16.83 23.34 -12.19
C ASP A 321 18.07 24.23 -11.91
N TYR A 322 18.97 23.80 -11.03
CA TYR A 322 20.24 24.50 -10.85
C TYR A 322 21.19 24.22 -12.02
N PRO A 323 21.82 25.25 -12.61
CA PRO A 323 22.85 25.06 -13.62
C PRO A 323 24.04 24.25 -13.08
N ALA A 324 24.66 23.43 -13.92
CA ALA A 324 25.72 22.50 -13.51
C ALA A 324 26.98 23.20 -12.95
N GLU A 325 27.17 24.47 -13.29
CA GLU A 325 28.25 25.33 -12.80
C GLU A 325 28.05 25.82 -11.36
N PHE A 326 26.82 25.80 -10.83
CA PHE A 326 26.55 26.21 -9.45
C PHE A 326 27.14 25.19 -8.48
N GLN A 327 28.08 25.64 -7.65
CA GLN A 327 28.67 24.82 -6.60
C GLN A 327 27.79 24.80 -5.33
N PRO A 328 28.06 23.93 -4.35
CA PRO A 328 27.26 23.93 -3.13
C PRO A 328 27.26 25.25 -2.32
N TYR A 329 28.31 26.07 -2.41
CA TYR A 329 28.33 27.42 -1.78
C TYR A 329 27.51 28.46 -2.56
N ASP A 330 27.29 28.19 -3.84
CA ASP A 330 26.48 29.00 -4.74
C ASP A 330 24.98 28.77 -4.43
N ILE A 331 24.63 27.57 -4.00
CA ILE A 331 23.25 27.11 -3.74
C ILE A 331 22.79 27.42 -2.31
N ALA A 332 23.70 27.28 -1.32
CA ALA A 332 23.40 27.53 0.09
C ALA A 332 24.23 28.69 0.63
N ILE A 333 23.58 29.81 0.96
CA ILE A 333 24.24 31.04 1.41
C ILE A 333 23.83 31.44 2.83
N GLU A 334 24.75 32.10 3.54
CA GLU A 334 24.42 32.84 4.76
C GLU A 334 23.92 34.24 4.38
N CYS A 335 22.78 34.66 4.94
CA CYS A 335 22.23 35.98 4.67
C CYS A 335 22.50 36.94 5.82
N ASP A 336 22.77 38.21 5.51
CA ASP A 336 22.96 39.25 6.54
C ASP A 336 21.68 39.53 7.33
N GLU A 337 20.52 39.39 6.69
CA GLU A 337 19.19 39.62 7.28
C GLU A 337 18.55 38.37 7.91
N GLY A 338 19.18 37.19 7.78
CA GLY A 338 18.60 35.90 8.22
C GLY A 338 19.34 35.24 9.39
N VAL A 339 18.68 34.33 10.11
CA VAL A 339 19.28 33.63 11.29
C VAL A 339 19.99 32.32 10.89
N PHE A 340 19.81 31.87 9.64
CA PHE A 340 20.28 30.57 9.15
C PHE A 340 20.97 30.65 7.77
N SER A 341 21.41 29.49 7.25
CA SER A 341 21.77 29.31 5.85
C SER A 341 20.53 28.91 5.04
N TYR A 342 20.38 29.46 3.83
CA TYR A 342 19.19 29.28 3.00
C TYR A 342 19.56 28.84 1.58
N LEU A 343 18.62 28.14 0.94
CA LEU A 343 18.68 27.83 -0.48
C LEU A 343 18.50 29.11 -1.32
N VAL A 344 19.10 29.19 -2.51
CA VAL A 344 19.04 30.37 -3.39
C VAL A 344 18.32 30.07 -4.70
N CYS A 345 17.42 30.93 -5.17
CA CYS A 345 16.75 30.73 -6.46
C CYS A 345 17.73 30.73 -7.65
N PRO A 346 17.67 29.76 -8.58
CA PRO A 346 18.40 29.84 -9.85
C PRO A 346 17.78 30.81 -10.87
N HIS A 347 16.52 31.27 -10.68
CA HIS A 347 15.72 31.94 -11.73
C HIS A 347 14.86 33.16 -11.27
N SER A 348 15.16 33.86 -10.18
CA SER A 348 14.31 35.00 -9.75
C SER A 348 14.35 36.17 -10.77
N GLU A 349 13.20 36.56 -11.33
CA GLU A 349 13.03 37.77 -12.16
C GLU A 349 13.29 39.08 -11.37
N LEU A 350 13.39 39.01 -10.03
CA LEU A 350 13.71 40.14 -9.14
C LEU A 350 15.23 40.36 -8.95
N CYS A 351 16.07 39.41 -9.40
CA CYS A 351 17.53 39.53 -9.34
C CYS A 351 18.07 40.50 -10.40
N LEU A 352 18.07 41.80 -10.08
CA LEU A 352 18.67 42.86 -10.92
C LEU A 352 20.22 42.93 -10.82
N ASP A 353 20.87 42.09 -10.00
CA ASP A 353 22.33 41.98 -9.89
C ASP A 353 22.78 40.51 -10.01
N PRO A 354 23.56 40.12 -11.04
CA PRO A 354 24.10 38.77 -11.18
C PRO A 354 25.04 38.34 -10.03
N ASN A 355 25.43 39.26 -9.14
CA ASN A 355 26.19 38.96 -7.93
C ASN A 355 25.31 38.82 -6.67
N ARG A 356 24.01 39.16 -6.73
CA ARG A 356 23.11 39.15 -5.56
C ARG A 356 22.02 38.09 -5.74
N ARG A 357 22.24 36.99 -5.04
CA ARG A 357 21.41 35.79 -5.01
C ARG A 357 20.32 35.93 -3.95
N GLU A 358 19.05 35.88 -4.35
CA GLU A 358 17.94 35.98 -3.40
C GLU A 358 17.73 34.65 -2.65
N PRO A 359 17.77 34.66 -1.30
CA PRO A 359 17.54 33.48 -0.49
C PRO A 359 16.05 33.13 -0.38
N HIS A 360 15.74 31.85 -0.50
CA HIS A 360 14.46 31.28 -0.13
C HIS A 360 14.41 31.11 1.40
N LEU A 361 13.85 32.10 2.10
CA LEU A 361 13.78 32.11 3.56
C LEU A 361 12.93 30.96 4.12
N ASP A 362 12.12 30.32 3.30
CA ASP A 362 11.33 29.10 3.55
C ASP A 362 12.09 27.78 3.32
N CYS A 363 13.37 27.86 2.91
CA CYS A 363 14.22 26.73 2.59
C CYS A 363 15.51 26.74 3.43
N LEU A 364 15.49 26.07 4.57
CA LEU A 364 16.61 26.01 5.51
C LEU A 364 17.67 24.99 5.09
N VAL A 365 18.95 25.34 5.19
CA VAL A 365 20.07 24.41 5.02
C VAL A 365 20.87 24.28 6.33
N VAL A 366 21.06 23.06 6.81
CA VAL A 366 21.87 22.76 8.01
C VAL A 366 22.95 21.74 7.67
N ALA A 367 24.21 22.11 7.90
CA ALA A 367 25.36 21.26 7.66
C ALA A 367 25.68 20.39 8.89
N VAL A 368 25.93 19.11 8.69
CA VAL A 368 26.22 18.14 9.76
C VAL A 368 27.46 17.32 9.46
N GLU A 369 28.22 16.99 10.50
CA GLU A 369 29.42 16.18 10.42
C GLU A 369 29.65 15.32 11.67
N GLY A 370 30.23 14.13 11.47
CA GLY A 370 30.74 13.27 12.53
C GLY A 370 32.25 13.05 12.41
N ALA A 371 32.97 13.12 13.52
CA ALA A 371 34.41 12.86 13.55
C ALA A 371 34.76 11.77 14.57
N CYS A 372 35.70 10.88 14.22
CA CYS A 372 36.25 9.87 15.12
C CYS A 372 37.77 9.74 15.00
N SER A 373 38.51 9.82 16.12
CA SER A 373 39.98 9.83 16.17
C SER A 373 40.66 8.47 15.92
N GLY A 374 39.89 7.39 15.83
CA GLY A 374 40.40 6.02 15.72
C GLY A 374 39.46 5.09 14.95
N ASN A 375 38.87 5.58 13.86
CA ASN A 375 37.86 4.85 13.09
C ASN A 375 38.31 3.41 12.76
N GLY A 376 37.54 2.42 13.21
CA GLY A 376 37.81 0.99 12.97
C GLY A 376 38.84 0.33 13.90
N LYS A 377 39.34 1.01 14.95
CA LYS A 377 40.25 0.43 15.95
C LYS A 377 39.55 0.23 17.29
N GLN A 378 39.77 -0.91 17.95
CA GLN A 378 39.30 -1.17 19.31
C GLN A 378 40.38 -0.76 20.33
N HIS A 379 40.39 0.51 20.73
CA HIS A 379 41.18 0.99 21.87
C HIS A 379 40.30 1.87 22.78
N SER A 380 40.64 1.92 24.07
CA SER A 380 39.93 2.70 25.10
C SER A 380 39.97 4.22 24.87
N ASP A 381 40.82 4.70 23.97
CA ASP A 381 41.11 6.14 23.77
C ASP A 381 40.45 6.72 22.50
N VAL A 382 39.55 5.96 21.86
CA VAL A 382 38.81 6.43 20.68
C VAL A 382 37.80 7.50 21.10
N LYS A 383 37.95 8.70 20.54
CA LYS A 383 37.03 9.82 20.75
C LYS A 383 36.21 10.01 19.50
N ALA A 384 34.91 10.23 19.68
CA ALA A 384 34.03 10.66 18.60
C ALA A 384 33.27 11.91 19.00
N GLY A 385 32.77 12.64 18.01
CA GLY A 385 32.08 13.88 18.24
C GLY A 385 31.36 14.37 17.00
N ILE A 386 30.47 15.34 17.21
CA ILE A 386 29.56 15.86 16.19
C ILE A 386 29.76 17.35 15.98
N GLY A 387 29.48 17.80 14.76
CA GLY A 387 29.34 19.20 14.40
C GLY A 387 28.00 19.42 13.71
N VAL A 388 27.22 20.38 14.19
CA VAL A 388 26.00 20.87 13.54
C VAL A 388 26.16 22.35 13.32
N TYR A 389 26.05 22.78 12.06
CA TYR A 389 26.31 24.14 11.64
C TYR A 389 25.11 24.71 10.88
N PHE A 390 24.57 25.80 11.41
CA PHE A 390 23.49 26.56 10.80
C PHE A 390 24.03 27.80 10.07
N ARG A 391 24.89 28.59 10.73
CA ARG A 391 25.64 29.72 10.17
C ARG A 391 26.69 30.23 11.16
N SER A 392 27.57 31.14 10.77
CA SER A 392 28.75 31.54 11.58
C SER A 392 28.41 32.01 13.01
N ALA A 393 27.27 32.70 13.20
CA ALA A 393 26.86 33.28 14.48
C ALA A 393 25.59 32.65 15.10
N SER A 394 25.10 31.52 14.58
CA SER A 394 23.85 30.93 15.06
C SER A 394 23.98 30.29 16.44
N SER A 395 23.04 30.59 17.34
CA SER A 395 22.85 29.86 18.60
C SER A 395 22.42 28.40 18.40
N GLY A 396 22.01 28.04 17.17
CA GLY A 396 21.71 26.67 16.76
C GLY A 396 22.95 25.79 16.54
N ASN A 397 24.12 26.40 16.27
CA ASN A 397 25.36 25.64 16.11
C ASN A 397 25.61 24.75 17.33
N LYS A 398 26.10 23.53 17.08
CA LYS A 398 26.38 22.57 18.15
C LYS A 398 27.65 21.80 17.86
N ARG A 399 28.42 21.58 18.91
CA ARG A 399 29.49 20.59 18.95
C ARG A 399 29.37 19.80 20.24
N ALA A 400 29.53 18.48 20.17
CA ALA A 400 29.44 17.62 21.34
C ALA A 400 30.34 16.40 21.19
N SER A 401 30.97 15.99 22.29
CA SER A 401 31.66 14.71 22.39
C SER A 401 30.65 13.59 22.56
N LEU A 402 30.93 12.45 21.93
CA LEU A 402 30.09 11.25 22.02
C LEU A 402 30.69 10.22 22.98
N PRO A 403 29.87 9.47 23.73
CA PRO A 403 30.34 8.36 24.56
C PRO A 403 31.18 7.36 23.77
N SER A 404 32.17 6.76 24.44
CA SER A 404 33.07 5.75 23.85
C SER A 404 32.31 4.56 23.23
N GLN A 405 31.12 4.25 23.71
CA GLN A 405 30.25 3.17 23.23
C GLN A 405 29.68 3.40 21.81
N ILE A 406 29.72 4.64 21.30
CA ILE A 406 29.16 5.00 19.98
C ILE A 406 30.22 5.57 19.02
N SER A 407 31.49 5.35 19.31
CA SER A 407 32.64 6.04 18.72
C SER A 407 33.10 5.53 17.35
N THR A 408 32.21 5.54 16.35
CA THR A 408 32.56 5.31 14.92
C THR A 408 32.13 6.51 14.08
N ASN A 409 32.77 6.71 12.92
CA ASN A 409 32.42 7.85 12.05
C ASN A 409 30.95 7.82 11.63
N GLN A 410 30.48 6.67 11.13
CA GLN A 410 29.09 6.49 10.68
C GLN A 410 28.06 6.77 11.78
N ARG A 411 28.35 6.35 13.02
CA ARG A 411 27.45 6.62 14.15
C ARG A 411 27.46 8.09 14.53
N ALA A 412 28.62 8.73 14.50
CA ALA A 412 28.74 10.16 14.78
C ALA A 412 27.98 11.01 13.75
N GLU A 413 28.08 10.65 12.47
CA GLU A 413 27.33 11.32 11.39
C GLU A 413 25.81 11.18 11.59
N LEU A 414 25.31 9.97 11.92
CA LEU A 414 23.90 9.74 12.22
C LEU A 414 23.41 10.56 13.42
N VAL A 415 24.20 10.60 14.50
CA VAL A 415 23.88 11.38 15.70
C VAL A 415 23.90 12.88 15.40
N ALA A 416 24.83 13.36 14.58
CA ALA A 416 24.87 14.76 14.15
C ALA A 416 23.58 15.15 13.40
N SER A 417 23.07 14.29 12.50
CA SER A 417 21.79 14.51 11.82
C SER A 417 20.59 14.52 12.77
N ILE A 418 20.56 13.60 13.75
CA ILE A 418 19.50 13.55 14.77
C ILE A 418 19.48 14.84 15.59
N VAL A 419 20.65 15.27 16.08
CA VAL A 419 20.80 16.48 16.88
C VAL A 419 20.43 17.73 16.06
N ALA A 420 20.78 17.77 14.77
CA ALA A 420 20.38 18.87 13.89
C ALA A 420 18.86 19.01 13.81
N LEU A 421 18.13 17.91 13.57
CA LEU A 421 16.67 17.90 13.50
C LEU A 421 16.03 18.27 14.85
N ALA A 422 16.57 17.78 15.96
CA ALA A 422 16.10 18.17 17.30
C ALA A 422 16.25 19.68 17.54
N ARG A 423 17.37 20.26 17.09
CA ARG A 423 17.65 21.70 17.21
C ARG A 423 16.74 22.52 16.31
N ILE A 424 16.51 22.09 15.07
CA ILE A 424 15.55 22.71 14.13
C ILE A 424 14.17 22.77 14.79
N ARG A 425 13.67 21.65 15.29
CA ARG A 425 12.38 21.58 15.98
C ARG A 425 12.29 22.53 17.17
N ARG A 426 13.33 22.61 18.01
CA ARG A 426 13.34 23.47 19.20
C ARG A 426 13.42 24.96 18.86
N LEU A 427 14.12 25.32 17.79
CA LEU A 427 14.30 26.72 17.40
C LEU A 427 13.11 27.26 16.60
N MET A 428 12.46 26.41 15.80
CA MET A 428 11.48 26.82 14.80
C MET A 428 10.06 26.26 15.03
N GLY A 429 9.88 25.36 16.01
CA GLY A 429 8.56 24.86 16.36
C GLY A 429 7.70 25.88 17.13
N PRO A 430 6.45 25.52 17.48
CA PRO A 430 5.48 26.42 18.13
C PRO A 430 5.97 27.08 19.43
N ASP A 431 6.84 26.40 20.17
CA ASP A 431 7.44 26.88 21.42
C ASP A 431 8.83 27.51 21.21
N GLY A 432 9.26 27.68 19.96
CA GLY A 432 10.58 28.17 19.56
C GLY A 432 10.69 29.69 19.54
N ILE A 433 11.92 30.20 19.52
CA ILE A 433 12.23 31.65 19.60
C ILE A 433 11.78 32.40 18.32
N LEU A 434 11.51 31.68 17.23
CA LEU A 434 11.33 32.24 15.89
C LEU A 434 9.93 32.06 15.31
N CYS A 435 8.98 31.47 16.06
CA CYS A 435 7.66 31.08 15.57
C CYS A 435 6.58 32.08 15.96
N ASP A 436 6.24 32.97 15.03
CA ASP A 436 4.85 33.30 14.67
C ASP A 436 4.91 33.64 13.16
N ASP A 437 4.31 32.82 12.29
CA ASP A 437 4.23 32.93 10.81
C ASP A 437 5.44 32.51 9.92
N CYS A 438 6.41 31.71 10.40
CA CYS A 438 7.48 31.23 9.53
C CYS A 438 7.01 30.06 8.62
N GLY A 439 6.46 30.37 7.44
CA GLY A 439 6.02 29.39 6.43
C GLY A 439 7.17 28.58 5.81
N MET A 440 7.76 27.65 6.56
CA MET A 440 8.84 26.77 6.09
C MET A 440 8.31 25.69 5.15
N ASN A 441 8.85 25.63 3.94
CA ASN A 441 8.51 24.59 2.98
C ASN A 441 9.55 23.45 3.01
N HIS A 442 10.83 23.79 3.20
CA HIS A 442 11.92 22.83 3.01
C HIS A 442 13.02 22.95 4.09
N VAL A 443 13.52 21.80 4.55
CA VAL A 443 14.68 21.67 5.42
C VAL A 443 15.68 20.73 4.75
N ILE A 444 16.93 21.14 4.61
CA ILE A 444 17.96 20.37 3.91
C ILE A 444 19.08 20.04 4.90
N ILE A 445 19.27 18.75 5.18
CA ILE A 445 20.42 18.23 5.91
C ILE A 445 21.56 18.01 4.92
N LYS A 446 22.55 18.90 4.96
CA LYS A 446 23.75 18.87 4.12
C LYS A 446 24.88 18.11 4.82
N THR A 447 25.46 17.12 4.15
CA THR A 447 26.54 16.29 4.71
C THR A 447 27.42 15.70 3.61
N ASP A 448 28.68 15.38 3.91
CA ASP A 448 29.55 14.59 3.03
C ASP A 448 29.45 13.07 3.30
N SER A 449 28.59 12.66 4.24
CA SER A 449 28.32 11.26 4.52
C SER A 449 27.36 10.65 3.51
N ASN A 450 27.91 9.95 2.53
CA ASN A 450 27.11 9.12 1.63
C ASN A 450 26.32 8.03 2.39
N TYR A 451 26.82 7.57 3.55
CA TYR A 451 26.15 6.57 4.38
C TYR A 451 24.83 7.08 4.97
N VAL A 452 24.82 8.32 5.47
CA VAL A 452 23.59 8.97 5.98
C VAL A 452 22.62 9.22 4.82
N VAL A 453 23.09 9.83 3.73
CA VAL A 453 22.22 10.22 2.61
C VAL A 453 21.56 9.00 1.96
N GLN A 454 22.34 7.98 1.58
CA GLN A 454 21.77 6.76 1.00
C GLN A 454 20.93 6.00 2.02
N GLY A 455 21.36 5.97 3.28
CA GLY A 455 20.61 5.36 4.36
C GLY A 455 19.21 5.92 4.52
N MET A 456 19.07 7.25 4.45
CA MET A 456 17.78 7.93 4.61
C MET A 456 16.92 7.94 3.35
N THR A 457 17.54 7.99 2.17
CA THR A 457 16.83 8.25 0.89
C THR A 457 16.71 7.04 -0.03
N GLU A 458 17.60 6.05 0.08
CA GLU A 458 17.63 4.88 -0.84
C GLU A 458 17.39 3.56 -0.10
N TRP A 459 17.82 3.46 1.16
CA TRP A 459 17.82 2.20 1.91
C TRP A 459 16.69 2.12 2.94
N MET A 460 16.30 3.24 3.58
CA MET A 460 15.32 3.27 4.66
C MET A 460 14.01 2.57 4.30
N GLY A 461 13.44 2.88 3.12
CA GLY A 461 12.20 2.28 2.67
C GLY A 461 12.30 0.76 2.50
N LYS A 462 13.46 0.25 2.08
CA LYS A 462 13.73 -1.20 1.98
C LYS A 462 13.89 -1.84 3.36
N TRP A 463 14.63 -1.18 4.25
CA TRP A 463 14.86 -1.65 5.61
C TRP A 463 13.59 -1.70 6.44
N GLN A 464 12.70 -0.70 6.32
CA GLN A 464 11.41 -0.72 7.03
C GLN A 464 10.55 -1.91 6.59
N LYS A 465 10.50 -2.19 5.28
CA LYS A 465 9.72 -3.30 4.71
C LYS A 465 10.21 -4.67 5.15
N ASN A 466 11.51 -4.84 5.40
CA ASN A 466 12.11 -6.13 5.76
C ASN A 466 12.48 -6.25 7.26
N GLY A 467 11.98 -5.36 8.11
CA GLY A 467 12.22 -5.39 9.56
C GLY A 467 13.66 -5.05 9.96
N PHE A 468 14.31 -4.15 9.23
CA PHE A 468 15.70 -3.73 9.36
C PHE A 468 16.68 -4.90 9.28
N ARG A 469 16.50 -5.74 8.25
CA ARG A 469 17.37 -6.87 7.94
C ARG A 469 18.07 -6.67 6.60
N THR A 470 19.24 -7.27 6.45
CA THR A 470 19.97 -7.36 5.19
C THR A 470 19.40 -8.48 4.34
N ASP A 471 19.74 -8.52 3.05
CA ASP A 471 19.31 -9.60 2.13
C ASP A 471 19.75 -11.01 2.59
N ARG A 472 20.74 -11.08 3.49
CA ARG A 472 21.22 -12.32 4.11
C ARG A 472 20.56 -12.62 5.48
N GLY A 473 19.53 -11.86 5.85
CA GLY A 473 18.76 -12.04 7.10
C GLY A 473 19.39 -11.45 8.37
N ALA A 474 20.63 -10.94 8.31
CA ALA A 474 21.30 -10.32 9.44
C ALA A 474 20.74 -8.92 9.73
N PRO A 475 20.72 -8.45 11.00
CA PRO A 475 20.29 -7.09 11.33
C PRO A 475 21.11 -6.01 10.60
N VAL A 476 20.44 -4.95 10.16
CA VAL A 476 21.10 -3.78 9.57
C VAL A 476 21.99 -3.10 10.60
N THR A 477 23.21 -2.76 10.21
CA THR A 477 24.16 -2.06 11.09
C THR A 477 23.64 -0.68 11.42
N ASN A 478 23.72 -0.27 12.69
CA ASN A 478 23.20 1.01 13.20
C ASN A 478 21.68 1.22 13.00
N SER A 479 20.90 0.14 12.83
CA SER A 479 19.44 0.21 12.61
C SER A 479 18.69 1.05 13.64
N ALA A 480 19.09 1.03 14.91
CA ALA A 480 18.46 1.83 15.97
C ALA A 480 18.63 3.35 15.74
N LEU A 481 19.82 3.78 15.31
CA LEU A 481 20.10 5.19 15.01
C LEU A 481 19.37 5.64 13.74
N PHE A 482 19.29 4.79 12.72
CA PHE A 482 18.48 5.06 11.53
C PHE A 482 16.99 5.18 11.84
N GLN A 483 16.45 4.29 12.68
CA GLN A 483 15.06 4.40 13.13
C GLN A 483 14.81 5.69 13.92
N LEU A 484 15.73 6.08 14.81
CA LEU A 484 15.62 7.34 15.55
C LEU A 484 15.70 8.56 14.62
N LEU A 485 16.65 8.57 13.68
CA LEU A 485 16.76 9.62 12.68
C LEU A 485 15.49 9.73 11.83
N GLY A 486 14.93 8.60 11.39
CA GLY A 486 13.65 8.59 10.68
C GLY A 486 12.49 9.17 11.47
N LYS A 487 12.37 8.82 12.76
CA LYS A 487 11.35 9.41 13.64
C LYS A 487 11.53 10.92 13.78
N MET A 488 12.76 11.39 13.90
CA MET A 488 13.05 12.83 14.00
C MET A 488 12.73 13.59 12.72
N VAL A 489 12.95 12.98 11.54
CA VAL A 489 12.53 13.57 10.26
C VAL A 489 11.02 13.75 10.25
N THR A 490 10.24 12.70 10.51
CA THR A 490 8.78 12.78 10.57
C THR A 490 8.32 13.87 11.53
N LEU A 491 8.90 13.90 12.74
CA LEU A 491 8.54 14.87 13.75
C LEU A 491 8.79 16.33 13.33
N VAL A 492 9.91 16.61 12.65
CA VAL A 492 10.21 17.95 12.11
C VAL A 492 9.27 18.31 10.97
N GLN A 493 9.01 17.39 10.04
CA GLN A 493 8.09 17.61 8.92
C GLN A 493 6.68 17.95 9.44
N ASP A 494 6.19 17.21 10.44
CA ASP A 494 4.87 17.43 11.03
C ASP A 494 4.82 18.74 11.83
N THR A 495 5.87 19.03 12.61
CA THR A 495 5.90 20.24 13.47
C THR A 495 5.97 21.52 12.64
N LEU A 496 6.70 21.51 11.54
CA LEU A 496 6.95 22.69 10.70
C LEU A 496 6.12 22.71 9.40
N ALA A 497 5.32 21.68 9.15
CA ALA A 497 4.60 21.47 7.89
C ALA A 497 5.52 21.56 6.64
N CYS A 498 6.71 20.99 6.72
CA CYS A 498 7.75 21.08 5.70
C CYS A 498 8.19 19.70 5.17
N THR A 499 9.00 19.69 4.11
CA THR A 499 9.71 18.47 3.63
C THR A 499 11.17 18.50 4.05
N VAL A 500 11.69 17.39 4.59
CA VAL A 500 13.11 17.24 4.93
C VAL A 500 13.83 16.49 3.82
N TYR A 501 14.90 17.09 3.32
CA TYR A 501 15.79 16.49 2.34
C TYR A 501 17.17 16.20 2.90
N PHE A 502 17.84 15.21 2.32
CA PHE A 502 19.26 14.94 2.55
C PHE A 502 20.07 15.27 1.30
N TRP A 503 21.13 16.07 1.47
CA TRP A 503 22.00 16.52 0.39
C TRP A 503 23.44 16.04 0.61
N HIS A 504 23.92 15.17 -0.27
CA HIS A 504 25.32 14.75 -0.29
C HIS A 504 26.18 15.80 -1.00
N VAL A 505 27.19 16.33 -0.32
CA VAL A 505 28.16 17.28 -0.87
C VAL A 505 29.60 16.78 -0.71
N PRO A 506 30.53 17.17 -1.60
CA PRO A 506 31.95 16.88 -1.35
C PRO A 506 32.44 17.53 -0.06
N ARG A 507 33.35 16.85 0.66
CA ARG A 507 33.93 17.31 1.94
C ARG A 507 34.44 18.76 1.94
N THR A 508 34.97 19.22 0.81
CA THR A 508 35.42 20.60 0.62
C THR A 508 34.34 21.65 0.83
N PHE A 509 33.06 21.25 0.79
CA PHE A 509 31.89 22.09 0.98
C PHE A 509 31.15 21.85 2.31
N ASN A 510 31.71 21.03 3.23
CA ASN A 510 31.17 20.77 4.57
C ASN A 510 32.15 21.19 5.70
N LYS A 511 33.03 22.17 5.43
CA LYS A 511 34.20 22.50 6.27
C LYS A 511 33.82 23.01 7.66
N GLU A 512 32.70 23.71 7.77
CA GLU A 512 32.24 24.37 8.98
C GLU A 512 31.75 23.33 10.00
N ALA A 513 30.97 22.36 9.55
CA ALA A 513 30.55 21.22 10.36
C ALA A 513 31.75 20.32 10.72
N ASP A 514 32.67 20.07 9.79
CA ASP A 514 33.92 19.32 10.04
C ASP A 514 34.84 19.99 11.06
N LYS A 515 34.93 21.33 11.04
CA LYS A 515 35.64 22.08 12.06
C LYS A 515 35.01 21.89 13.44
N LEU A 516 33.68 22.05 13.55
CA LEU A 516 32.96 21.85 14.82
C LEU A 516 33.12 20.42 15.35
N ALA A 517 33.00 19.42 14.48
CA ALA A 517 33.16 18.02 14.83
C ALA A 517 34.60 17.72 15.33
N LYS A 518 35.63 18.25 14.68
CA LYS A 518 37.03 18.07 15.10
C LYS A 518 37.34 18.78 16.43
N GLU A 519 36.82 19.99 16.62
CA GLU A 519 36.99 20.73 17.88
C GLU A 519 36.41 19.98 19.08
N SER A 520 35.34 19.20 18.88
CA SER A 520 34.74 18.37 19.93
C SER A 520 35.61 17.19 20.40
N LEU A 521 36.71 16.89 19.70
CA LEU A 521 37.65 15.82 20.07
C LEU A 521 38.81 16.30 20.96
N ILE A 522 38.96 17.61 21.13
CA ILE A 522 40.03 18.25 21.90
C ILE A 522 39.73 18.13 23.41
N ALA A 523 40.76 17.87 24.22
CA ALA A 523 40.61 17.73 25.68
C ALA A 523 40.08 19.03 26.32
N GLY A 524 39.02 18.92 27.13
CA GLY A 524 38.38 20.07 27.81
C GLY A 524 37.11 20.60 27.13
N ALA A 525 36.63 19.97 26.05
CA ALA A 525 35.28 20.22 25.54
C ALA A 525 34.24 19.82 26.60
N VAL A 526 33.28 20.71 26.89
CA VAL A 526 32.20 20.46 27.85
C VAL A 526 31.40 19.23 27.37
N GLU A 527 31.40 18.16 28.16
CA GLU A 527 30.41 17.09 28.01
C GLU A 527 29.05 17.73 28.20
N ASP A 528 28.19 17.66 27.19
CA ASP A 528 26.84 18.17 27.30
C ASP A 528 25.97 17.11 27.99
N PRO A 529 25.52 17.35 29.23
CA PRO A 529 24.65 16.40 29.93
C PRO A 529 23.26 16.27 29.27
N GLU A 530 22.90 17.16 28.34
CA GLU A 530 21.63 17.16 27.58
C GLU A 530 21.74 16.51 26.19
N MET A 531 22.59 15.50 25.98
CA MET A 531 22.36 14.59 24.84
C MET A 531 21.14 13.69 25.13
N GLU A 532 19.96 14.30 25.24
CA GLU A 532 18.67 13.61 25.17
C GLU A 532 18.46 13.13 23.72
N LEU A 533 19.02 11.96 23.42
CA LEU A 533 18.75 11.17 22.22
C LEU A 533 17.42 10.43 22.32
#